data_AF-A0A7V1WQM1-F1
#
_entry.id   AF-A0A7V1WQM1-F1
#
_cell.length_a   1.000
_cell.length_b   1.000
_cell.length_c   1.000
_cell.angle_alpha   90.00
_cell.angle_beta   90.00
_cell.angle_gamma   90.00
#
_symmetry.space_group_name_H-M   'P 1'
#
loop_
_entity.id
_entity.type
_entity.pdbx_description
1 polymer ?
#
loop_
_entity_poly.entity_id
_entity_poly.type
_entity_poly.pdbx_seq_one_letter_code
_entity_poly.pdbx_strand_id
1 'polypeptide(L)'
;MKTIEKLLMILGFVGVLTFSMFAQTPTGTIEGIVTDPQGAVVQGATVGITDVATGRTVTVTSNEEGLFTVRSLTPGRYTVKIEKEGFNTATVENVVVQVG
;
A
#
# COMPACT_ATOMS: atom_id res chain seq x y z
N MET A 1 -36.34 -10.44 42.65
CA MET A 1 -36.26 -11.38 41.51
C MET A 1 -36.24 -10.65 40.16
N LYS A 2 -37.13 -9.68 39.90
CA LYS A 2 -37.17 -8.88 38.64
C LYS A 2 -35.89 -8.09 38.29
N THR A 3 -35.08 -7.70 39.27
CA THR A 3 -33.80 -6.98 39.07
C THR A 3 -32.67 -7.88 38.60
N ILE A 4 -32.67 -9.16 39.02
CA ILE A 4 -31.66 -10.15 38.66
C ILE A 4 -31.89 -10.65 37.23
N GLU A 5 -33.16 -10.80 36.82
CA GLU A 5 -33.53 -11.16 35.44
C GLU A 5 -33.10 -10.10 34.42
N LYS A 6 -33.27 -8.81 34.75
CA LYS A 6 -32.78 -7.69 33.91
C LYS A 6 -31.26 -7.65 33.82
N LEU A 7 -30.55 -7.96 34.91
CA LEU A 7 -29.08 -8.01 34.94
C LEU A 7 -28.53 -9.18 34.10
N LEU A 8 -29.19 -10.34 34.14
CA LEU A 8 -28.88 -11.50 33.31
C LEU A 8 -29.18 -11.26 31.83
N MET A 9 -30.24 -10.53 31.50
CA MET A 9 -30.57 -10.14 30.12
C MET A 9 -29.54 -9.17 29.52
N ILE A 10 -29.03 -8.22 30.31
CA ILE A 10 -28.00 -7.26 29.87
C ILE A 10 -26.66 -7.97 29.68
N LEU A 11 -26.27 -8.89 30.57
CA LEU A 11 -25.06 -9.70 30.40
C LEU A 11 -25.13 -10.60 29.15
N GLY A 12 -26.30 -11.20 28.89
CA GLY A 12 -26.53 -12.02 27.70
C GLY A 12 -26.44 -11.22 26.38
N PHE A 13 -26.81 -9.94 26.39
CA PHE A 13 -26.76 -9.08 25.21
C PHE A 13 -25.34 -8.59 24.89
N VAL A 14 -24.49 -8.39 25.90
CA VAL A 14 -23.10 -7.94 25.73
C VAL A 14 -22.20 -9.08 25.19
N GLY A 15 -22.52 -10.33 25.50
CA GLY A 15 -21.74 -11.50 25.06
C GLY A 15 -21.83 -11.88 23.58
N VAL A 16 -22.76 -11.27 22.80
CA VAL A 16 -23.02 -11.63 21.39
C VAL A 16 -22.30 -10.69 20.40
N LEU A 17 -21.64 -9.63 20.87
CA LEU A 17 -21.01 -8.62 20.01
C LEU A 17 -19.54 -8.86 19.67
N THR A 18 -18.93 -9.96 20.09
CA THR A 18 -17.54 -10.28 19.73
C THR A 18 -17.48 -11.06 18.40
N PHE A 19 -17.99 -10.46 17.33
CA PHE A 19 -17.63 -10.91 15.99
C PHE A 19 -16.15 -10.57 15.77
N SER A 20 -15.33 -11.61 15.60
CA SER A 20 -13.91 -11.45 15.29
C SER A 20 -13.77 -10.76 13.93
N MET A 21 -13.52 -9.44 13.94
CA MET A 21 -13.20 -8.68 12.73
C MET A 21 -11.76 -8.96 12.30
N PHE A 22 -11.57 -9.96 11.44
CA PHE A 22 -10.31 -10.16 10.69
C PHE A 22 -10.24 -9.24 9.45
N ALA A 23 -10.48 -7.94 9.62
CA ALA A 23 -10.57 -6.99 8.51
C ALA A 23 -9.22 -6.36 8.10
N GLN A 24 -8.17 -6.55 8.90
CA GLN A 24 -6.86 -5.98 8.59
C GLN A 24 -6.10 -6.88 7.61
N THR A 25 -6.14 -6.50 6.32
CA THR A 25 -5.21 -7.05 5.33
C THR A 25 -3.86 -6.38 5.56
N PRO A 26 -2.81 -7.13 5.93
CA PRO A 26 -1.50 -6.54 6.08
C PRO A 26 -1.01 -6.02 4.73
N THR A 27 -0.52 -4.79 4.71
CA THR A 27 -0.03 -4.13 3.48
C THR A 27 1.33 -3.51 3.72
N GLY A 28 2.03 -3.20 2.64
CA GLY A 28 3.28 -2.46 2.63
C GLY A 28 3.21 -1.22 1.77
N THR A 29 4.35 -0.54 1.67
CA THR A 29 4.52 0.71 0.91
C THR A 29 5.77 0.60 0.05
N ILE A 30 5.70 1.11 -1.18
CA ILE A 30 6.88 1.42 -1.99
C ILE A 30 6.98 2.95 -2.07
N GLU A 31 8.13 3.48 -1.69
CA GLU A 31 8.48 4.88 -1.85
C GLU A 31 9.90 5.03 -2.36
N GLY A 32 10.19 6.16 -3.00
CA GLY A 32 11.50 6.43 -3.55
C GLY A 32 11.59 7.82 -4.17
N ILE A 33 12.80 8.18 -4.59
CA ILE A 33 13.09 9.45 -5.23
C ILE A 33 13.60 9.16 -6.63
N VAL A 34 13.00 9.79 -7.65
CA VAL A 34 13.46 9.71 -9.04
C VAL A 34 14.55 10.75 -9.24
N THR A 35 15.73 10.30 -9.69
CA THR A 35 16.89 11.14 -10.01
C THR A 35 17.40 10.84 -11.42
N ASP A 36 18.08 11.81 -12.02
CA ASP A 36 18.82 11.64 -13.27
C ASP A 36 20.24 11.07 -13.00
N PRO A 37 21.01 10.70 -14.04
CA PRO A 37 22.38 10.20 -13.87
C PRO A 37 23.36 11.20 -13.25
N GLN A 38 23.04 12.49 -13.23
CA GLN A 38 23.81 13.56 -12.61
C GLN A 38 23.43 13.76 -11.13
N GLY A 39 22.39 13.07 -10.65
CA GLY A 39 21.88 13.13 -9.29
C GLY A 39 20.84 14.22 -9.06
N ALA A 40 20.37 14.92 -10.09
CA ALA A 40 19.30 15.90 -9.96
C ALA A 40 17.93 15.20 -9.85
N VAL A 41 17.02 15.75 -9.04
CA VAL A 41 15.67 15.18 -8.88
C VAL A 41 14.84 15.39 -10.15
N VAL A 42 14.01 14.40 -10.48
CA VAL A 42 13.15 14.44 -11.66
C VAL A 42 11.70 14.55 -11.22
N GLN A 43 11.14 15.76 -11.35
CA GLN A 43 9.72 16.02 -11.13
C GLN A 43 8.87 15.48 -12.27
N GLY A 44 7.67 14.99 -11.94
CA GLY A 44 6.65 14.67 -12.93
C GLY A 44 7.00 13.44 -13.76
N ALA A 45 7.81 12.52 -13.22
CA ALA A 45 8.06 11.21 -13.81
C ALA A 45 6.89 10.29 -13.45
N THR A 46 6.39 9.55 -14.43
CA THR A 46 5.36 8.55 -14.27
C THR A 46 5.99 7.27 -13.72
N VAL A 47 5.56 6.82 -12.56
CA VAL A 47 6.04 5.61 -11.89
C VAL A 47 4.91 4.58 -11.87
N GLY A 48 5.06 3.52 -12.67
CA GLY A 48 4.17 2.36 -12.69
C GLY A 48 4.71 1.23 -11.82
N ILE A 49 3.92 0.78 -10.86
CA ILE A 49 4.24 -0.32 -9.96
C ILE A 49 3.32 -1.49 -10.28
N THR A 50 3.87 -2.52 -10.89
CA THR A 50 3.15 -3.72 -11.34
C THR A 50 3.40 -4.87 -10.39
N ASP A 51 2.32 -5.42 -9.84
CA ASP A 51 2.35 -6.68 -9.09
C ASP A 51 2.68 -7.84 -10.03
N VAL A 52 3.76 -8.58 -9.74
CA VAL A 52 4.22 -9.67 -10.60
C VAL A 52 3.26 -10.87 -10.56
N ALA A 53 2.54 -11.08 -9.45
CA ALA A 53 1.62 -12.20 -9.31
C ALA A 53 0.27 -11.92 -9.98
N THR A 54 -0.24 -10.68 -9.89
CA THR A 54 -1.58 -10.34 -10.39
C THR A 54 -1.59 -9.55 -11.69
N GLY A 55 -0.45 -8.98 -12.10
CA GLY A 55 -0.36 -8.06 -13.25
C GLY A 55 -1.00 -6.70 -13.01
N ARG A 56 -1.60 -6.46 -11.82
CA ARG A 56 -2.21 -5.18 -11.48
C ARG A 56 -1.13 -4.11 -11.38
N THR A 57 -1.35 -3.00 -12.08
CA THR A 57 -0.45 -1.84 -12.06
C THR A 57 -1.09 -0.68 -11.32
N VAL A 58 -0.33 -0.02 -10.46
CA VAL A 58 -0.67 1.26 -9.84
C VAL A 58 0.31 2.30 -10.36
N THR A 59 -0.21 3.43 -10.85
CA THR A 59 0.60 4.50 -11.39
C THR A 59 0.53 5.73 -10.50
N VAL A 60 1.67 6.32 -10.21
CA VAL A 60 1.80 7.61 -9.51
C VAL A 60 2.80 8.51 -10.24
N THR A 61 2.82 9.78 -9.89
CA THR A 61 3.73 10.77 -10.48
C THR A 61 4.65 11.31 -9.39
N SER A 62 5.95 11.48 -9.69
CA SER A 62 6.89 12.10 -8.76
C SER A 62 6.59 13.58 -8.55
N ASN A 63 6.74 14.06 -7.31
CA ASN A 63 6.52 15.46 -6.94
C ASN A 63 7.74 16.36 -7.28
N GLU A 64 7.72 17.63 -6.84
CA GLU A 64 8.80 18.61 -7.05
C GLU A 64 10.16 18.18 -6.49
N GLU A 65 10.17 17.33 -5.45
CA GLU A 65 11.37 16.76 -4.84
C GLU A 65 11.77 15.43 -5.49
N GLY A 66 11.09 15.01 -6.57
CA GLY A 66 11.27 13.71 -7.21
C GLY A 66 10.69 12.53 -6.42
N LEU A 67 10.05 12.77 -5.26
CA LEU A 67 9.50 11.74 -4.39
C LEU A 67 8.22 11.14 -4.97
N PHE A 68 8.06 9.82 -4.83
CA PHE A 68 6.81 9.11 -5.05
C PHE A 68 6.52 8.13 -3.92
N THR A 69 5.25 7.86 -3.67
CA THR A 69 4.81 6.88 -2.66
C THR A 69 3.56 6.14 -3.14
N VAL A 70 3.58 4.82 -3.03
CA VAL A 70 2.44 3.94 -3.25
C VAL A 70 2.23 3.09 -2.00
N ARG A 71 1.09 3.31 -1.34
CA ARG A 71 0.69 2.63 -0.11
C ARG A 71 -0.28 1.50 -0.38
N SER A 72 -0.59 0.73 0.66
CA SER A 72 -1.62 -0.32 0.62
C SER A 72 -1.32 -1.41 -0.42
N LEU A 73 -0.04 -1.70 -0.64
CA LEU A 73 0.40 -2.78 -1.52
C LEU A 73 0.31 -4.11 -0.78
N THR A 74 -0.20 -5.14 -1.44
CA THR A 74 -0.17 -6.48 -0.87
C THR A 74 1.28 -6.99 -0.79
N PRO A 75 1.64 -7.80 0.22
CA PRO A 75 2.97 -8.39 0.25
C PRO A 75 3.23 -9.25 -0.98
N GLY A 76 4.39 -9.07 -1.61
CA GLY A 76 4.66 -9.70 -2.91
C GLY A 76 5.87 -9.12 -3.62
N ARG A 77 6.04 -9.52 -4.89
CA ARG A 77 7.07 -8.99 -5.78
C ARG A 77 6.44 -8.02 -6.77
N TYR A 78 7.14 -6.92 -6.99
CA TYR A 78 6.73 -5.84 -7.86
C TYR A 78 7.82 -5.49 -8.87
N THR A 79 7.39 -5.02 -10.02
CA THR A 79 8.24 -4.33 -11.00
C THR A 79 7.87 -2.85 -10.98
N VAL A 80 8.87 -1.99 -10.85
CA VAL A 80 8.72 -0.53 -10.86
C VAL A 80 9.28 -0.02 -12.19
N LYS A 81 8.42 0.58 -13.01
CA LYS A 81 8.77 1.20 -14.29
C LYS A 81 8.62 2.71 -14.17
N ILE A 82 9.65 3.44 -14.58
CA ILE A 82 9.71 4.90 -14.49
C ILE A 82 9.85 5.46 -15.89
N GLU A 83 8.98 6.41 -16.24
CA GLU A 83 8.89 7.03 -17.55
C GLU A 83 8.82 8.56 -17.42
N LYS A 84 9.62 9.27 -18.22
CA LYS A 84 9.59 10.73 -18.33
C LYS A 84 9.95 11.10 -19.76
N GLU A 85 9.24 12.06 -20.34
CA GLU A 85 9.57 12.58 -21.66
C GLU A 85 11.01 13.12 -21.69
N GLY A 86 11.78 12.75 -22.71
CA GLY A 86 13.19 13.10 -22.83
C GLY A 86 14.16 12.19 -22.06
N PHE A 87 13.65 11.19 -21.32
CA PHE A 87 14.46 10.20 -20.62
C PHE A 87 14.20 8.79 -21.16
N ASN A 88 15.20 7.92 -21.04
CA ASN A 88 15.00 6.49 -21.23
C ASN A 88 14.14 5.92 -20.10
N THR A 89 13.30 4.95 -20.41
CA THR A 89 12.57 4.18 -19.40
C THR A 89 13.55 3.46 -18.48
N ALA A 90 13.36 3.61 -17.18
CA ALA A 90 14.06 2.81 -16.17
C ALA A 90 13.12 1.76 -15.59
N THR A 91 13.60 0.53 -15.42
CA THR A 91 12.83 -0.57 -14.82
C THR A 91 13.63 -1.20 -13.69
N VAL A 92 13.00 -1.32 -12.53
CA VAL A 92 13.53 -2.01 -11.36
C VAL A 92 12.64 -3.23 -11.13
N GLU A 93 13.20 -4.42 -11.35
CA GLU A 93 12.49 -5.67 -11.16
C GLU A 93 12.70 -6.23 -9.75
N ASN A 94 11.84 -7.18 -9.36
CA ASN A 94 11.98 -7.94 -8.11
C ASN A 94 11.99 -7.08 -6.83
N VAL A 95 11.27 -5.97 -6.81
CA VAL A 95 11.06 -5.19 -5.58
C VAL A 95 10.14 -5.98 -4.65
N VAL A 96 10.65 -6.38 -3.49
CA VAL A 96 9.89 -7.18 -2.51
C VAL A 96 9.19 -6.25 -1.53
N VAL A 97 7.87 -6.36 -1.46
CA VAL A 97 7.04 -5.70 -0.44
C VAL A 97 6.71 -6.70 0.64
N GLN A 98 6.99 -6.33 1.89
CA GLN A 98 6.63 -7.07 3.08
C GLN A 98 5.56 -6.32 3.86
N VAL A 99 4.94 -7.02 4.81
CA VAL A 99 4.02 -6.41 5.77
C VAL A 99 4.79 -5.41 6.62
N GLY A 100 4.27 -4.17 6.71
CA GLY A 100 4.77 -3.13 7.62
C GLY A 100 4.21 -3.24 9.03
#